data_AF-A0A2D8M204-F1
#
_entry.id   AF-A0A2D8M204-F1
#
_cell.length_a   1.000
_cell.length_b   1.000
_cell.length_c   1.000
_cell.angle_alpha   90.00
_cell.angle_beta   90.00
_cell.angle_gamma   90.00
#
_symmetry.space_group_name_H-M   'P 1'
#
loop_
_entity.id
_entity.type
_entity.pdbx_description
1 polymer ?
#
loop_
_entity_poly.entity_id
_entity_poly.type
_entity_poly.pdbx_seq_one_letter_code
_entity_poly.pdbx_strand_id
1 'polypeptide(L)'
;MQNDTNEDRNLLMEESEFTNLDWTTDDERMDMATENLFQSLTFKTPKNRKDAIANLKRHLRAVLIVFSRLAQFNPSESLAYPRNNNIGTASYKGSYQPFNPFNYNFKKIREVLDALEDYGFVGCELGRQDYFEGNYQGRVSRYILCEGFVRFVERYELTEIEYTKELLNNGIVVKKSVPGRENKILVTDYTSIIEPEDVAQSKRFLKLYNDLISKADIAITHQESQKQINLQNCYTYRVFQDEEFTLDGRFYGGWWTNCKKEDRWFIAINDEQTVECDYRSNHLYLFYGLNGQEISENLRSDPYAISEVYPRSLIKLLITRYFNCGGEYGIIKHIRSVRDGYRDDKKKNRQLIKEYLPSDKVCREVMDIIFFSHPVLRLATNSDWGLRLMNWDSKVALYVLRTMTDEGIPVLCIH
;
A
#
# COMPACT_ATOMS: atom_id res chain seq x y z
N MET A 1 7.63 -16.00 -16.38
CA MET A 1 7.52 -14.53 -16.45
C MET A 1 6.56 -14.10 -15.36
N GLN A 2 7.07 -13.38 -14.37
CA GLN A 2 6.31 -12.78 -13.28
C GLN A 2 5.29 -11.81 -13.86
N ASN A 3 4.01 -12.21 -13.82
CA ASN A 3 2.92 -11.25 -13.84
C ASN A 3 2.53 -10.96 -12.39
N ASP A 4 3.52 -10.59 -11.58
CA ASP A 4 3.29 -9.54 -10.60
C ASP A 4 3.08 -8.30 -11.45
N THR A 5 1.81 -7.92 -11.61
CA THR A 5 1.48 -6.74 -12.38
C THR A 5 2.27 -5.59 -11.77
N ASN A 6 2.96 -4.84 -12.63
CA ASN A 6 3.59 -3.56 -12.33
C ASN A 6 2.57 -2.51 -11.81
N GLU A 7 1.37 -2.90 -11.35
CA GLU A 7 0.27 -2.07 -10.86
C GLU A 7 0.40 -1.70 -9.39
N ASP A 8 1.24 -2.42 -8.66
CA ASP A 8 1.62 -2.06 -7.30
C ASP A 8 2.70 -0.98 -7.27
N ARG A 9 3.44 -0.77 -8.38
CA ARG A 9 4.38 0.36 -8.55
C ARG A 9 3.74 1.75 -8.45
N ASN A 10 2.41 1.85 -8.51
CA ASN A 10 1.69 3.12 -8.45
C ASN A 10 0.77 3.28 -7.23
N LEU A 11 0.68 2.27 -6.36
CA LEU A 11 0.03 2.41 -5.05
C LEU A 11 1.05 2.36 -3.90
N LEU A 12 2.15 1.64 -4.11
CA LEU A 12 3.25 1.48 -3.16
C LEU A 12 4.39 2.47 -3.44
N MET A 13 4.08 3.77 -3.39
CA MET A 13 5.10 4.75 -2.99
C MET A 13 5.28 4.79 -1.47
N GLU A 14 4.53 3.98 -0.73
CA GLU A 14 4.64 3.85 0.72
C GLU A 14 5.89 3.12 1.22
N GLU A 15 6.71 2.58 0.33
CA GLU A 15 8.04 2.05 0.69
C GLU A 15 9.19 2.79 0.00
N SER A 16 8.91 3.81 -0.83
CA SER A 16 10.00 4.64 -1.33
C SER A 16 10.23 5.76 -0.34
N GLU A 17 11.46 5.81 0.14
CA GLU A 17 12.22 6.91 0.70
C GLU A 17 12.09 8.21 -0.14
N PHE A 18 11.03 8.48 -0.88
CA PHE A 18 10.85 9.67 -1.69
C PHE A 18 10.54 10.89 -0.82
N THR A 19 10.66 12.11 -1.35
CA THR A 19 10.01 13.27 -0.71
C THR A 19 8.50 13.06 -0.83
N ASN A 20 7.91 12.40 0.17
CA ASN A 20 6.47 12.25 0.27
C ASN A 20 5.94 13.60 0.72
N LEU A 21 5.39 14.37 -0.21
CA LEU A 21 4.99 15.75 0.01
C LEU A 21 3.53 15.85 0.45
N ASP A 22 3.04 14.83 1.13
CA ASP A 22 1.69 14.73 1.67
C ASP A 22 1.63 15.10 3.17
N TRP A 23 2.73 15.55 3.76
CA TRP A 23 2.80 15.99 5.15
C TRP A 23 2.62 17.50 5.33
N THR A 24 1.93 17.89 6.40
CA THR A 24 1.77 19.27 6.84
C THR A 24 1.83 19.40 8.36
N THR A 25 1.89 20.63 8.84
CA THR A 25 1.74 21.03 10.25
C THR A 25 1.29 22.48 10.29
N ASP A 26 0.58 22.87 11.34
CA ASP A 26 0.16 24.26 11.61
C ASP A 26 1.01 24.90 12.73
N ASP A 27 2.07 24.22 13.20
CA ASP A 27 2.93 24.71 14.28
C ASP A 27 3.82 25.88 13.82
N GLU A 28 3.75 27.00 14.54
CA GLU A 28 4.47 28.25 14.23
C GLU A 28 6.00 28.08 14.24
N ARG A 29 6.54 27.10 14.98
CA ARG A 29 7.97 26.80 15.00
C ARG A 29 8.48 26.40 13.62
N MET A 30 7.68 25.67 12.83
CA MET A 30 8.02 25.30 11.46
C MET A 30 8.12 26.53 10.54
N ASP A 31 7.21 27.49 10.71
CA ASP A 31 7.20 28.73 9.92
C ASP A 31 8.38 29.63 10.28
N MET A 32 8.68 29.76 11.57
CA MET A 32 9.86 30.49 12.05
C MET A 32 11.17 29.88 11.57
N ALA A 33 11.31 28.54 11.66
CA ALA A 33 12.47 27.81 11.16
C ALA A 33 12.64 28.00 9.64
N THR A 34 11.53 27.91 8.90
CA THR A 34 11.52 28.14 7.44
C THR A 34 11.98 29.54 7.10
N GLU A 35 11.48 30.58 7.79
CA GLU A 35 11.85 31.97 7.51
C GLU A 35 13.34 32.21 7.74
N ASN A 36 13.85 31.80 8.90
CA ASN A 36 15.24 32.04 9.28
C ASN A 36 16.23 31.28 8.38
N LEU A 37 15.91 30.03 8.04
CA LEU A 37 16.73 29.27 7.11
C LEU A 37 16.66 29.86 5.70
N PHE A 38 15.48 30.30 5.26
CA PHE A 38 15.31 30.92 3.96
C PHE A 38 16.23 32.12 3.78
N GLN A 39 16.47 32.94 4.82
CA GLN A 39 17.39 34.08 4.72
C GLN A 39 18.84 33.64 4.47
N SER A 40 19.25 32.51 5.06
CA SER A 40 20.61 31.99 5.01
C SER A 40 20.94 31.24 3.72
N LEU A 41 19.95 30.60 3.09
CA LEU A 41 20.14 29.79 1.89
C LEU A 41 20.34 30.64 0.62
N THR A 42 21.18 30.17 -0.30
CA THR A 42 21.31 30.76 -1.64
C THR A 42 20.61 29.87 -2.66
N PHE A 43 19.71 30.46 -3.46
CA PHE A 43 18.95 29.74 -4.48
C PHE A 43 19.36 30.16 -5.89
N LYS A 44 19.16 29.28 -6.86
CA LYS A 44 19.34 29.59 -8.30
C LYS A 44 18.35 30.67 -8.76
N THR A 45 17.14 30.67 -8.21
CA THR A 45 16.12 31.70 -8.44
C THR A 45 16.41 32.91 -7.56
N PRO A 46 16.54 34.11 -8.14
CA PRO A 46 16.81 35.32 -7.36
C PRO A 46 15.68 35.65 -6.38
N LYS A 47 16.07 36.06 -5.16
CA LYS A 47 15.15 36.51 -4.08
C LYS A 47 14.71 37.98 -4.25
N ASN A 48 14.46 38.44 -5.47
CA ASN A 48 14.14 39.84 -5.75
C ASN A 48 12.64 40.10 -6.00
N ARG A 49 11.88 39.08 -6.40
CA ARG A 49 10.43 39.20 -6.65
C ARG A 49 9.62 38.53 -5.55
N LYS A 50 8.54 39.18 -5.09
CA LYS A 50 7.68 38.68 -4.01
C LYS A 50 7.08 37.29 -4.31
N ASP A 51 6.65 37.06 -5.54
CA ASP A 51 6.12 35.77 -6.00
C ASP A 51 7.18 34.65 -5.94
N ALA A 52 8.41 34.95 -6.36
CA ALA A 52 9.52 34.00 -6.30
C ALA A 52 9.90 33.64 -4.85
N ILE A 53 9.93 34.64 -3.96
CA ILE A 53 10.18 34.45 -2.53
C ILE A 53 9.12 33.54 -1.91
N ALA A 54 7.84 33.89 -2.08
CA ALA A 54 6.73 33.10 -1.53
C ALA A 54 6.75 31.65 -2.07
N ASN A 55 7.02 31.49 -3.36
CA ASN A 55 7.11 30.18 -3.98
C ASN A 55 8.28 29.35 -3.40
N LEU A 56 9.49 29.90 -3.29
CA LEU A 56 10.62 29.17 -2.71
C LEU A 56 10.39 28.82 -1.23
N LYS A 57 9.86 29.75 -0.42
CA LYS A 57 9.53 29.50 0.99
C LYS A 57 8.56 28.33 1.15
N ARG A 58 7.51 28.29 0.34
CA ARG A 58 6.54 27.18 0.32
C ARG A 58 7.21 25.82 0.09
N HIS A 59 8.15 25.75 -0.85
CA HIS A 59 8.86 24.49 -1.16
C HIS A 59 9.91 24.16 -0.12
N LEU A 60 10.58 25.17 0.46
CA LEU A 60 11.50 24.99 1.57
C LEU A 60 10.78 24.40 2.78
N ARG A 61 9.62 24.97 3.14
CA ARG A 61 8.78 24.46 4.22
C ARG A 61 8.42 22.99 4.02
N ALA A 62 8.02 22.62 2.80
CA ALA A 62 7.68 21.24 2.48
C ALA A 62 8.85 20.27 2.69
N VAL A 63 10.06 20.64 2.22
CA VAL A 63 11.27 19.83 2.42
C VAL A 63 11.64 19.77 3.90
N LEU A 64 11.53 20.89 4.63
CA LEU A 64 11.79 20.94 6.06
C LEU A 64 10.85 20.04 6.86
N ILE A 65 9.56 20.00 6.54
CA ILE A 65 8.60 19.08 7.17
C ILE A 65 9.06 17.63 7.00
N VAL A 66 9.36 17.23 5.75
CA VAL A 66 9.76 15.84 5.46
C VAL A 66 11.08 15.49 6.16
N PHE A 67 12.08 16.37 6.14
CA PHE A 67 13.36 16.13 6.79
C PHE A 67 13.31 16.20 8.32
N SER A 68 12.43 17.03 8.89
CA SER A 68 12.24 17.09 10.34
C SER A 68 11.56 15.82 10.85
N ARG A 69 10.59 15.28 10.10
CA ARG A 69 10.05 13.93 10.36
C ARG A 69 11.13 12.87 10.27
N LEU A 70 11.94 12.88 9.22
CA LEU A 70 13.07 11.94 9.09
C LEU A 70 14.01 12.02 10.31
N ALA A 71 14.31 13.24 10.79
CA ALA A 71 15.12 13.45 11.98
C ALA A 71 14.44 12.97 13.28
N GLN A 72 13.12 13.11 13.41
CA GLN A 72 12.34 12.64 14.56
C GLN A 72 12.43 11.12 14.75
N PHE A 73 12.45 10.36 13.65
CA PHE A 73 12.38 8.90 13.70
C PHE A 73 13.73 8.21 13.47
N ASN A 74 14.44 8.58 12.40
CA ASN A 74 15.71 7.95 12.05
C ASN A 74 16.61 8.89 11.23
N PRO A 75 17.44 9.72 11.88
CA PRO A 75 18.31 10.67 11.20
C PRO A 75 19.40 10.01 10.32
N SER A 76 19.61 8.69 10.47
CA SER A 76 20.58 7.94 9.66
C SER A 76 20.04 7.44 8.32
N GLU A 77 18.71 7.48 8.13
CA GLU A 77 18.08 7.10 6.87
C GLU A 77 18.28 8.16 5.79
N SER A 78 18.21 7.70 4.53
CA SER A 78 18.36 8.56 3.37
C SER A 78 17.01 8.80 2.71
N LEU A 79 16.82 10.01 2.18
CA LEU A 79 15.66 10.36 1.36
C LEU A 79 16.02 10.28 -0.13
N ALA A 80 15.45 9.34 -0.85
CA ALA A 80 15.35 9.36 -2.31
C ALA A 80 14.65 10.63 -2.85
N TYR A 81 15.22 11.23 -3.90
CA TYR A 81 14.50 12.14 -4.77
C TYR A 81 15.13 12.18 -6.18
N PRO A 82 14.35 12.07 -7.26
CA PRO A 82 14.85 12.04 -8.61
C PRO A 82 15.09 13.48 -9.06
N ARG A 83 16.20 13.66 -9.75
CA ARG A 83 16.64 14.97 -10.20
C ARG A 83 16.12 15.33 -11.60
N ASN A 84 15.22 14.51 -12.15
CA ASN A 84 14.60 14.72 -13.46
C ASN A 84 13.53 15.83 -13.40
N ASN A 85 13.66 16.83 -14.27
CA ASN A 85 12.75 17.98 -14.33
C ASN A 85 11.33 17.66 -14.79
N ASN A 86 11.11 16.49 -15.39
CA ASN A 86 9.79 16.08 -15.90
C ASN A 86 8.98 15.30 -14.87
N ILE A 87 9.48 15.09 -13.65
CA ILE A 87 8.70 14.36 -12.65
C ILE A 87 7.34 15.03 -12.40
N GLY A 88 6.29 14.21 -12.30
CA GLY A 88 4.91 14.68 -12.10
C GLY A 88 4.26 15.25 -13.37
N THR A 89 4.96 15.30 -14.51
CA THR A 89 4.36 15.66 -15.81
C THR A 89 3.98 14.41 -16.60
N ALA A 90 3.04 14.55 -17.53
CA ALA A 90 2.70 13.50 -18.49
C ALA A 90 3.88 13.08 -19.40
N SER A 91 4.94 13.91 -19.48
CA SER A 91 6.15 13.64 -20.27
C SER A 91 7.25 12.91 -19.50
N TYR A 92 7.08 12.66 -18.19
CA TYR A 92 7.88 11.67 -17.48
C TYR A 92 7.57 10.30 -18.10
N LYS A 93 8.54 9.67 -18.77
CA LYS A 93 8.37 8.36 -19.40
C LYS A 93 8.10 7.19 -18.41
N GLY A 94 7.88 7.50 -17.13
CA GLY A 94 7.41 6.54 -16.13
C GLY A 94 5.97 6.88 -15.75
N SER A 95 5.16 5.87 -15.53
CA SER A 95 3.78 5.95 -15.02
C SER A 95 3.64 6.54 -13.61
N TYR A 96 4.67 7.23 -13.11
CA TYR A 96 4.81 7.74 -11.76
C TYR A 96 4.27 9.18 -11.67
N GLN A 97 3.14 9.34 -10.99
CA GLN A 97 2.64 10.64 -10.53
C GLN A 97 2.49 10.58 -9.01
N PRO A 98 3.41 11.20 -8.25
CA PRO A 98 3.33 11.17 -6.80
C PRO A 98 2.11 11.96 -6.35
N PHE A 99 1.45 11.47 -5.30
CA PHE A 99 0.37 12.22 -4.67
C PHE A 99 0.93 13.54 -4.13
N ASN A 100 0.34 14.65 -4.58
CA ASN A 100 0.83 16.00 -4.31
C ASN A 100 -0.36 16.90 -3.96
N PRO A 101 -1.00 16.67 -2.79
CA PRO A 101 -2.21 17.38 -2.38
C PRO A 101 -2.00 18.89 -2.32
N PHE A 102 -0.78 19.30 -1.99
CA PHE A 102 -0.40 20.69 -1.88
C PHE A 102 0.21 21.25 -3.17
N ASN A 103 0.07 20.60 -4.32
CA ASN A 103 0.49 21.14 -5.64
C ASN A 103 1.92 21.73 -5.67
N TYR A 104 2.87 21.07 -5.02
CA TYR A 104 4.28 21.47 -5.06
C TYR A 104 4.87 21.27 -6.47
N ASN A 105 5.75 22.19 -6.86
CA ASN A 105 6.56 22.12 -8.06
C ASN A 105 7.85 21.35 -7.79
N PHE A 106 7.98 20.17 -8.39
CA PHE A 106 9.13 19.30 -8.19
C PHE A 106 10.47 19.89 -8.65
N LYS A 107 10.47 20.79 -9.64
CA LYS A 107 11.69 21.51 -10.04
C LYS A 107 12.15 22.47 -8.95
N LYS A 108 11.21 23.03 -8.17
CA LYS A 108 11.48 23.91 -7.03
C LYS A 108 11.92 23.13 -5.80
N ILE A 109 11.34 21.95 -5.54
CA ILE A 109 11.86 21.04 -4.51
C ILE A 109 13.34 20.69 -4.79
N ARG A 110 13.68 20.36 -6.04
CA ARG A 110 15.08 20.11 -6.40
C ARG A 110 15.99 21.31 -6.13
N GLU A 111 15.52 22.51 -6.43
CA GLU A 111 16.28 23.73 -6.17
C GLU A 111 16.48 24.00 -4.68
N VAL A 112 15.50 23.65 -3.84
CA VAL A 112 15.63 23.68 -2.38
C VAL A 112 16.66 22.65 -1.90
N LEU A 113 16.60 21.42 -2.41
CA LEU A 113 17.53 20.37 -2.06
C LEU A 113 18.98 20.74 -2.42
N ASP A 114 19.19 21.31 -3.61
CA ASP A 114 20.49 21.85 -4.03
C ASP A 114 20.99 22.92 -3.04
N ALA A 115 20.12 23.85 -2.62
CA ALA A 115 20.49 24.91 -1.70
C ALA A 115 20.84 24.38 -0.28
N LEU A 116 20.14 23.35 0.19
CA LEU A 116 20.44 22.69 1.47
C LEU A 116 21.76 21.91 1.42
N GLU A 117 22.05 21.28 0.27
CA GLU A 117 23.33 20.61 0.02
C GLU A 117 24.49 21.60 0.03
N ASP A 118 24.38 22.70 -0.72
CA ASP A 118 25.38 23.77 -0.76
C ASP A 118 25.62 24.42 0.61
N TYR A 119 24.58 24.49 1.45
CA TYR A 119 24.67 25.01 2.82
C TYR A 119 25.26 23.99 3.82
N GLY A 120 25.43 22.73 3.42
CA GLY A 120 25.99 21.66 4.26
C GLY A 120 24.98 21.01 5.22
N PHE A 121 23.68 21.20 4.99
CA PHE A 121 22.62 20.60 5.80
C PHE A 121 22.26 19.18 5.34
N VAL A 122 22.51 18.85 4.08
CA VAL A 122 22.34 17.49 3.56
C VAL A 122 23.51 17.07 2.68
N GLY A 123 23.87 15.79 2.71
CA GLY A 123 24.72 15.16 1.71
C GLY A 123 23.88 14.56 0.59
N CYS A 124 24.40 14.52 -0.65
CA CYS A 124 23.70 13.96 -1.80
C CYS A 124 24.52 12.85 -2.47
N GLU A 125 23.99 11.63 -2.50
CA GLU A 125 24.51 10.53 -3.32
C GLU A 125 23.76 10.52 -4.66
N LEU A 126 24.43 10.98 -5.72
CA LEU A 126 23.81 11.12 -7.04
C LEU A 126 23.57 9.78 -7.73
N GLY A 127 22.32 9.55 -8.13
CA GLY A 127 21.95 8.53 -9.11
C GLY A 127 22.18 7.08 -8.64
N ARG A 128 22.00 6.83 -7.35
CA ARG A 128 21.98 5.47 -6.78
C ARG A 128 20.97 4.61 -7.54
N GLN A 129 21.40 3.39 -7.82
CA GLN A 129 20.58 2.41 -8.51
C GLN A 129 19.68 1.74 -7.49
N ASP A 130 18.37 1.92 -7.62
CA ASP A 130 17.40 1.18 -6.79
C ASP A 130 17.15 -0.20 -7.39
N TYR A 131 17.32 -1.19 -6.53
CA TYR A 131 16.94 -2.58 -6.79
C TYR A 131 15.77 -2.90 -5.88
N PHE A 132 14.56 -2.90 -6.44
CA PHE A 132 13.37 -3.37 -5.73
C PHE A 132 12.98 -4.74 -6.30
N GLU A 133 13.00 -5.77 -5.46
CA GLU A 133 12.62 -7.15 -5.81
C GLU A 133 13.27 -7.70 -7.10
N GLY A 134 14.55 -7.37 -7.33
CA GLY A 134 15.31 -7.88 -8.48
C GLY A 134 15.00 -7.18 -9.81
N ASN A 135 14.17 -6.13 -9.83
CA ASN A 135 13.85 -5.36 -11.02
C ASN A 135 14.51 -3.97 -10.99
N TYR A 136 15.05 -3.57 -12.15
CA TYR A 136 15.67 -2.25 -12.35
C TYR A 136 14.64 -1.14 -12.16
N GLN A 137 14.89 -0.25 -11.19
CA GLN A 137 14.26 1.05 -11.09
C GLN A 137 15.28 2.08 -11.63
N GLY A 138 14.83 3.18 -12.23
CA GLY A 138 15.73 4.22 -12.75
C GLY A 138 16.66 4.80 -11.65
N ARG A 139 17.67 5.59 -12.03
CA ARG A 139 18.59 6.22 -11.07
C ARG A 139 17.87 7.31 -10.25
N VAL A 140 17.88 7.18 -8.92
CA VAL A 140 17.30 8.15 -7.96
C VAL A 140 18.43 8.64 -7.03
N SER A 141 18.44 9.92 -6.64
CA SER A 141 19.49 10.46 -5.75
C SER A 141 19.08 10.32 -4.30
N ARG A 142 20.03 10.09 -3.38
CA ARG A 142 19.77 9.97 -1.94
C ARG A 142 20.28 11.18 -1.19
N TYR A 143 19.45 11.77 -0.33
CA TYR A 143 19.77 12.90 0.52
C TYR A 143 19.86 12.43 1.96
N ILE A 144 20.99 12.69 2.60
CA ILE A 144 21.30 12.23 3.95
C ILE A 144 21.41 13.46 4.85
N LEU A 145 20.79 13.43 6.03
CA LEU A 145 20.85 14.55 6.96
C LEU A 145 22.26 14.69 7.53
N CYS A 146 22.82 15.90 7.48
CA CYS A 146 24.09 16.22 8.13
C CYS A 146 23.87 16.68 9.57
N GLU A 147 24.91 16.59 10.39
CA GLU A 147 24.88 17.03 11.80
C GLU A 147 24.43 18.50 11.97
N GLY A 148 24.76 19.36 10.98
CA GLY A 148 24.30 20.76 10.95
C GLY A 148 22.78 20.88 10.88
N PHE A 149 22.10 20.00 10.14
CA PHE A 149 20.64 19.97 10.06
C PHE A 149 20.03 19.41 11.33
N VAL A 150 20.62 18.36 11.93
CA VAL A 150 20.14 17.81 13.21
C VAL A 150 20.13 18.89 14.30
N ARG A 151 21.23 19.64 14.45
CA ARG A 151 21.30 20.79 15.38
C ARG A 151 20.30 21.89 15.06
N PHE A 152 19.97 22.07 13.77
CA PHE A 152 18.94 23.04 13.36
C PHE A 152 17.55 22.58 13.81
N VAL A 153 17.20 21.31 13.59
CA VAL A 153 15.93 20.72 14.03
C VAL A 153 15.80 20.81 15.56
N GLU A 154 16.85 20.48 16.31
CA GLU A 154 16.88 20.58 17.78
C GLU A 154 16.68 22.03 18.27
N ARG A 155 17.35 23.01 17.65
CA ARG A 155 17.24 24.42 18.03
C ARG A 155 15.81 24.96 17.94
N TYR A 156 15.04 24.49 16.97
CA TYR A 156 13.66 24.90 16.75
C TYR A 156 12.65 23.89 17.31
N GLU A 157 13.12 22.87 18.03
CA GLU A 157 12.28 21.81 18.62
C GLU A 157 11.37 21.12 17.59
N LEU A 158 11.84 20.98 16.34
CA LEU A 158 10.97 20.50 15.24
C LEU A 158 10.62 19.01 15.38
N THR A 159 11.42 18.23 16.11
CA THR A 159 11.11 16.83 16.44
C THR A 159 9.94 16.68 17.41
N GLU A 160 9.53 17.75 18.09
CA GLU A 160 8.42 17.77 19.05
C GLU A 160 7.11 18.28 18.44
N ILE A 161 7.11 18.57 17.14
CA ILE A 161 5.93 19.04 16.41
C ILE A 161 5.09 17.85 15.96
N GLU A 162 3.77 18.02 16.01
CA GLU A 162 2.83 17.08 15.40
C GLU A 162 2.74 17.32 13.88
N TYR A 163 2.89 16.23 13.12
CA TYR A 163 2.79 16.24 11.67
C TYR A 163 1.59 15.43 11.20
N THR A 164 0.79 16.03 10.32
CA THR A 164 -0.41 15.42 9.76
C THR A 164 -0.16 14.98 8.32
N LYS A 165 -0.53 13.74 8.01
CA LYS A 165 -0.51 13.20 6.64
C LYS A 165 -1.84 13.49 5.96
N GLU A 166 -1.81 14.20 4.85
CA GLU A 166 -2.93 14.30 3.92
C GLU A 166 -3.01 13.03 3.09
N LEU A 167 -4.21 12.49 2.93
CA LEU A 167 -4.44 11.28 2.13
C LEU A 167 -5.27 11.61 0.90
N LEU A 168 -4.93 10.98 -0.23
CA LEU A 168 -5.71 11.11 -1.45
C LEU A 168 -7.17 10.72 -1.19
N ASN A 169 -8.09 11.61 -1.57
CA ASN A 169 -9.54 11.48 -1.36
C ASN A 169 -9.90 11.03 0.07
N ASN A 170 -9.22 11.55 1.10
CA ASN A 170 -9.40 11.18 2.50
C ASN A 170 -9.18 9.67 2.77
N GLY A 171 -8.18 9.08 2.10
CA GLY A 171 -7.82 7.68 2.26
C GLY A 171 -8.65 6.72 1.41
N ILE A 172 -9.33 7.21 0.38
CA ILE A 172 -10.02 6.37 -0.62
C ILE A 172 -9.26 6.39 -1.93
N VAL A 173 -8.66 5.27 -2.28
CA VAL A 173 -7.96 5.08 -3.54
C VAL A 173 -8.85 4.31 -4.49
N VAL A 174 -9.08 4.85 -5.68
CA VAL A 174 -9.80 4.17 -6.77
C VAL A 174 -8.85 3.94 -7.94
N LYS A 175 -8.81 2.70 -8.43
CA LYS A 175 -8.09 2.30 -9.62
C LYS A 175 -9.09 1.94 -10.73
N LYS A 176 -8.88 2.45 -11.94
CA LYS A 176 -9.71 2.11 -13.10
C LYS A 176 -8.94 1.51 -14.26
N SER A 177 -9.56 0.52 -14.90
CA SER A 177 -9.07 -0.06 -16.15
C SER A 177 -9.24 0.93 -17.30
N VAL A 178 -8.26 0.98 -18.20
CA VAL A 178 -8.31 1.84 -19.39
C VAL A 178 -8.09 0.96 -20.63
N PRO A 179 -8.95 1.06 -21.66
CA PRO A 179 -8.76 0.31 -22.89
C PRO A 179 -7.37 0.52 -23.49
N GLY A 180 -6.70 -0.58 -23.86
CA GLY A 180 -5.36 -0.55 -24.44
C GLY A 180 -4.22 -0.36 -23.43
N ARG A 181 -4.50 -0.27 -22.12
CA ARG A 181 -3.49 -0.36 -21.06
C ARG A 181 -3.63 -1.68 -20.32
N GLU A 182 -2.50 -2.35 -20.11
CA GLU A 182 -2.45 -3.54 -19.26
C GLU A 182 -2.69 -3.20 -17.79
N ASN A 183 -2.27 -2.00 -17.36
CA ASN A 183 -2.34 -1.55 -15.98
C ASN A 183 -3.46 -0.50 -15.79
N LYS A 184 -4.17 -0.63 -14.67
CA LYS A 184 -5.12 0.35 -14.16
C LYS A 184 -4.43 1.65 -13.78
N ILE A 185 -5.19 2.74 -13.89
CA ILE A 185 -4.75 4.08 -13.50
C ILE A 185 -5.42 4.50 -12.19
N LEU A 186 -4.70 5.30 -11.41
CA LEU A 186 -5.24 5.95 -10.22
C LEU A 186 -6.22 7.05 -10.61
N VAL A 187 -7.37 7.11 -9.94
CA VAL A 187 -8.33 8.21 -10.08
C VAL A 187 -8.00 9.30 -9.06
N THR A 188 -7.44 10.41 -9.56
CA THR A 188 -7.04 11.56 -8.74
C THR A 188 -8.11 12.63 -8.64
N ASP A 189 -8.95 12.77 -9.67
CA ASP A 189 -10.14 13.62 -9.63
C ASP A 189 -11.35 12.74 -9.32
N TYR A 190 -11.84 12.91 -8.10
CA TYR A 190 -12.91 12.12 -7.54
C TYR A 190 -14.25 12.88 -7.53
N THR A 191 -14.27 14.13 -8.00
CA THR A 191 -15.41 15.04 -7.85
C THR A 191 -16.67 14.60 -8.58
N SER A 192 -16.53 13.80 -9.63
CA SER A 192 -17.63 13.29 -10.46
C SER A 192 -18.16 11.92 -10.01
N ILE A 193 -17.51 11.28 -9.04
CA ILE A 193 -17.86 9.93 -8.59
C ILE A 193 -18.88 10.02 -7.45
N ILE A 194 -20.01 9.34 -7.61
CA ILE A 194 -21.03 9.22 -6.57
C ILE A 194 -20.65 8.07 -5.64
N GLU A 195 -20.44 8.39 -4.37
CA GLU A 195 -20.03 7.40 -3.37
C GLU A 195 -21.24 6.69 -2.76
N PRO A 196 -21.18 5.36 -2.64
CA PRO A 196 -22.06 4.64 -1.73
C PRO A 196 -21.89 5.12 -0.29
N GLU A 197 -22.97 5.01 0.50
CA GLU A 197 -22.99 5.49 1.89
C GLU A 197 -21.89 4.87 2.76
N ASP A 198 -21.59 3.58 2.60
CA ASP A 198 -20.52 2.90 3.34
C ASP A 198 -19.12 3.44 3.00
N VAL A 199 -18.89 3.83 1.74
CA VAL A 199 -17.65 4.47 1.30
C VAL A 199 -17.56 5.90 1.83
N ALA A 200 -18.64 6.67 1.75
CA ALA A 200 -18.70 8.03 2.30
C ALA A 200 -18.43 8.04 3.82
N GLN A 201 -19.01 7.09 4.56
CA GLN A 201 -18.75 6.90 5.99
C GLN A 201 -17.30 6.51 6.26
N SER A 202 -16.68 5.72 5.37
CA SER A 202 -15.29 5.30 5.52
C SER A 202 -14.31 6.47 5.54
N LYS A 203 -14.57 7.58 4.84
CA LYS A 203 -13.69 8.76 4.87
C LYS A 203 -13.55 9.36 6.26
N ARG A 204 -14.67 9.52 6.97
CA ARG A 204 -14.66 10.05 8.35
C ARG A 204 -14.05 9.05 9.32
N PHE A 205 -14.41 7.78 9.16
CA PHE A 205 -13.86 6.68 9.96
C PHE A 205 -12.34 6.57 9.81
N LEU A 206 -11.80 6.62 8.58
CA LEU A 206 -10.36 6.49 8.32
C LEU A 206 -9.55 7.57 9.03
N LYS A 207 -10.07 8.80 9.12
CA LYS A 207 -9.44 9.85 9.92
C LYS A 207 -9.35 9.46 11.40
N LEU A 208 -10.48 9.11 12.00
CA LEU A 208 -10.52 8.70 13.42
C LEU A 208 -9.65 7.48 13.71
N TYR A 209 -9.68 6.49 12.83
CA TYR A 209 -8.86 5.29 12.94
C TYR A 209 -7.37 5.61 12.83
N ASN A 210 -6.94 6.38 11.84
CA ASN A 210 -5.53 6.77 11.71
C ASN A 210 -5.07 7.65 12.87
N ASP A 211 -5.92 8.52 13.40
CA ASP A 211 -5.62 9.35 14.58
C ASP A 211 -5.51 8.51 15.87
N LEU A 212 -6.25 7.41 15.98
CA LEU A 212 -6.13 6.45 17.09
C LEU A 212 -4.84 5.64 16.97
N ILE A 213 -4.57 5.11 15.77
CA ILE A 213 -3.41 4.29 15.48
C ILE A 213 -2.11 5.07 15.61
N SER A 214 -2.07 6.35 15.20
CA SER A 214 -0.87 7.18 15.32
C SER A 214 -0.47 7.49 16.77
N LYS A 215 -1.40 7.35 17.72
CA LYS A 215 -1.17 7.56 19.15
C LYS A 215 -0.85 6.28 19.90
N ALA A 216 -1.10 5.12 19.29
CA ALA A 216 -0.78 3.84 19.89
C ALA A 216 0.72 3.54 19.70
N ASP A 217 1.35 2.96 20.72
CA ASP A 217 2.71 2.44 20.58
C ASP A 217 2.65 1.07 19.89
N ILE A 218 2.95 1.03 18.60
CA ILE A 218 2.90 -0.21 17.81
C ILE A 218 4.33 -0.61 17.46
N ALA A 219 4.79 -1.71 18.05
CA ALA A 219 6.17 -2.16 17.95
C ALA A 219 6.26 -3.64 17.56
N ILE A 220 7.42 -4.05 17.04
CA ILE A 220 7.81 -5.46 16.92
C ILE A 220 8.76 -5.78 18.07
N THR A 221 8.36 -6.66 18.97
CA THR A 221 9.09 -6.99 20.20
C THR A 221 10.31 -7.88 19.98
N HIS A 222 10.47 -8.46 18.78
CA HIS A 222 11.58 -9.35 18.44
C HIS A 222 12.32 -8.87 17.18
N GLN A 223 13.60 -8.50 17.34
CA GLN A 223 14.42 -7.82 16.31
C GLN A 223 15.08 -8.74 15.27
N GLU A 224 14.85 -10.05 15.25
CA GLU A 224 15.52 -10.93 14.27
C GLU A 224 15.01 -10.83 12.83
N SER A 225 13.97 -10.03 12.56
CA SER A 225 13.45 -9.86 11.20
C SER A 225 14.45 -9.08 10.31
N GLN A 226 15.21 -9.82 9.49
CA GLN A 226 16.24 -9.35 8.55
C GLN A 226 15.77 -8.40 7.42
N LYS A 227 14.57 -7.80 7.51
CA LYS A 227 14.12 -6.73 6.61
C LYS A 227 14.00 -5.43 7.40
N GLN A 228 14.55 -4.37 6.83
CA GLN A 228 14.34 -2.99 7.27
C GLN A 228 12.88 -2.61 6.93
N ILE A 229 11.93 -3.04 7.76
CA ILE A 229 10.53 -2.63 7.66
C ILE A 229 10.45 -1.19 8.19
N ASN A 230 9.88 -0.28 7.40
CA ASN A 230 9.62 1.06 7.89
C ASN A 230 8.44 1.04 8.87
N LEU A 231 8.74 0.87 10.16
CA LEU A 231 7.75 0.86 11.24
C LEU A 231 7.02 2.21 11.42
N GLN A 232 7.37 3.24 10.64
CA GLN A 232 6.81 4.59 10.78
C GLN A 232 5.53 4.79 9.95
N ASN A 233 5.24 3.94 8.97
CA ASN A 233 3.99 4.07 8.20
C ASN A 233 2.83 3.42 8.98
N CYS A 234 2.17 4.20 9.83
CA CYS A 234 1.00 3.75 10.60
C CYS A 234 -0.33 4.26 10.01
N TYR A 235 -0.34 4.70 8.75
CA TYR A 235 -1.53 5.22 8.09
C TYR A 235 -2.17 4.16 7.21
N THR A 236 -3.49 4.11 7.25
CA THR A 236 -4.29 3.17 6.51
C THR A 236 -5.22 3.90 5.54
N TYR A 237 -5.40 3.32 4.35
CA TYR A 237 -6.35 3.76 3.33
C TYR A 237 -7.06 2.54 2.75
N ARG A 238 -8.16 2.78 2.02
CA ARG A 238 -8.91 1.74 1.32
C ARG A 238 -8.67 1.82 -0.18
N VAL A 239 -8.55 0.67 -0.82
CA VAL A 239 -8.33 0.59 -2.28
C VAL A 239 -9.49 -0.11 -2.95
N PHE A 240 -10.11 0.56 -3.91
CA PHE A 240 -11.14 0.02 -4.79
C PHE A 240 -10.61 -0.13 -6.21
N GLN A 241 -11.10 -1.17 -6.88
CA GLN A 241 -10.62 -1.61 -8.19
C GLN A 241 -11.56 -1.21 -9.34
N ASP A 242 -12.60 -0.44 -9.03
CA ASP A 242 -13.65 0.07 -9.90
C ASP A 242 -14.20 1.42 -9.36
N GLU A 243 -14.80 2.23 -10.23
CA GLU A 243 -15.39 3.53 -9.84
C GLU A 243 -16.77 3.34 -9.16
N GLU A 244 -17.32 2.12 -9.20
CA GLU A 244 -18.57 1.72 -8.55
C GLU A 244 -18.39 1.17 -7.12
N PHE A 245 -17.15 1.04 -6.63
CA PHE A 245 -16.82 0.56 -5.27
C PHE A 245 -17.30 -0.86 -4.96
N THR A 246 -17.42 -1.71 -5.98
CA THR A 246 -17.92 -3.07 -5.84
C THR A 246 -16.82 -4.12 -5.85
N LEU A 247 -15.60 -3.75 -6.25
CA LEU A 247 -14.44 -4.63 -6.39
C LEU A 247 -13.31 -4.19 -5.44
N ASP A 248 -12.82 -5.13 -4.62
CA ASP A 248 -11.87 -4.87 -3.54
C ASP A 248 -12.47 -3.90 -2.50
N GLY A 249 -11.69 -3.04 -1.86
CA GLY A 249 -12.10 -2.17 -0.75
C GLY A 249 -11.38 -2.50 0.55
N ARG A 250 -10.40 -3.41 0.51
CA ARG A 250 -9.53 -3.75 1.65
C ARG A 250 -8.72 -2.55 2.11
N PHE A 251 -8.24 -2.67 3.34
CA PHE A 251 -7.39 -1.71 4.02
C PHE A 251 -5.91 -2.02 3.77
N TYR A 252 -5.14 -0.99 3.42
CA TYR A 252 -3.72 -1.07 3.09
C TYR A 252 -2.96 0.07 3.77
N GLY A 253 -1.63 -0.02 3.82
CA GLY A 253 -0.73 1.07 4.19
C GLY A 253 0.11 0.80 5.43
N GLY A 254 -0.56 0.54 6.56
CA GLY A 254 0.11 0.27 7.82
C GLY A 254 1.22 -0.77 7.67
N TRP A 255 2.41 -0.52 8.24
CA TRP A 255 3.60 -1.35 8.03
C TRP A 255 3.39 -2.82 8.41
N TRP A 256 2.47 -3.10 9.33
CA TRP A 256 2.08 -4.45 9.75
C TRP A 256 1.49 -5.27 8.59
N THR A 257 0.94 -4.62 7.56
CA THR A 257 0.45 -5.30 6.36
C THR A 257 1.57 -5.95 5.53
N ASN A 258 2.79 -5.42 5.62
CA ASN A 258 3.97 -5.94 4.92
C ASN A 258 4.76 -6.95 5.76
N CYS A 259 4.37 -7.15 7.03
CA CYS A 259 5.00 -8.12 7.91
C CYS A 259 4.69 -9.56 7.48
N LYS A 260 5.74 -10.40 7.45
CA LYS A 260 5.54 -11.84 7.25
C LYS A 260 4.73 -12.40 8.40
N LYS A 261 4.02 -13.49 8.13
CA LYS A 261 3.15 -14.15 9.11
C LYS A 261 3.92 -14.49 10.39
N GLU A 262 5.15 -14.93 10.27
CA GLU A 262 6.00 -15.32 11.40
C GLU A 262 6.41 -14.11 12.25
N ASP A 263 6.60 -12.94 11.61
CA ASP A 263 7.00 -11.71 12.27
C ASP A 263 5.81 -11.02 12.97
N ARG A 264 4.59 -11.18 12.44
CA ARG A 264 3.37 -10.59 13.01
C ARG A 264 3.08 -11.06 14.44
N TRP A 265 3.54 -12.25 14.81
CA TRP A 265 3.42 -12.77 16.17
C TRP A 265 4.24 -12.00 17.21
N PHE A 266 5.09 -11.07 16.79
CA PHE A 266 5.86 -10.22 17.71
C PHE A 266 5.32 -8.80 17.76
N ILE A 267 4.20 -8.51 17.09
CA ILE A 267 3.58 -7.18 17.14
C ILE A 267 2.93 -7.00 18.51
N ALA A 268 3.31 -5.92 19.18
CA ALA A 268 2.68 -5.42 20.39
C ALA A 268 2.02 -4.07 20.12
N ILE A 269 0.92 -3.81 20.83
CA ILE A 269 0.25 -2.50 20.86
C ILE A 269 0.20 -2.05 22.32
N ASN A 270 0.77 -0.89 22.63
CA ASN A 270 0.89 -0.36 23.99
C ASN A 270 1.49 -1.38 24.97
N ASP A 271 2.64 -1.96 24.60
CA ASP A 271 3.33 -3.04 25.32
C ASP A 271 2.55 -4.36 25.49
N GLU A 272 1.33 -4.47 24.93
CA GLU A 272 0.53 -5.69 25.00
C GLU A 272 0.66 -6.52 23.72
N GLN A 273 0.93 -7.81 23.90
CA GLN A 273 1.09 -8.77 22.81
C GLN A 273 -0.24 -8.94 22.04
N THR A 274 -0.20 -8.80 20.72
CA THR A 274 -1.40 -8.95 19.89
C THR A 274 -1.79 -10.41 19.63
N VAL A 275 -3.06 -10.61 19.27
CA VAL A 275 -3.58 -11.87 18.73
C VAL A 275 -4.14 -11.67 17.32
N GLU A 276 -3.84 -12.60 16.40
CA GLU A 276 -4.34 -12.56 15.03
C GLU A 276 -5.67 -13.32 14.93
N CYS A 277 -6.78 -12.57 14.86
CA CYS A 277 -8.11 -13.12 14.64
C CYS A 277 -8.40 -13.26 13.14
N ASP A 278 -8.68 -14.47 12.65
CA ASP A 278 -8.96 -14.74 11.23
C ASP A 278 -10.23 -15.60 11.05
N TYR A 279 -11.04 -15.23 10.07
CA TYR A 279 -12.21 -16.01 9.64
C TYR A 279 -11.79 -17.13 8.71
N ARG A 280 -11.83 -18.37 9.21
CA ARG A 280 -11.47 -19.54 8.41
C ARG A 280 -12.34 -19.64 7.15
N SER A 281 -11.67 -19.74 6.00
CA SER A 281 -12.31 -20.01 4.71
C SER A 281 -13.33 -18.94 4.29
N ASN A 282 -13.14 -17.68 4.72
CA ASN A 282 -14.11 -16.61 4.60
C ASN A 282 -14.70 -16.44 3.19
N HIS A 283 -13.86 -16.43 2.15
CA HIS A 283 -14.32 -16.24 0.77
C HIS A 283 -15.35 -17.28 0.31
N LEU A 284 -15.22 -18.54 0.75
CA LEU A 284 -16.19 -19.56 0.36
C LEU A 284 -17.50 -19.37 1.13
N TYR A 285 -17.43 -19.10 2.44
CA TYR A 285 -18.61 -18.79 3.24
C TYR A 285 -19.38 -17.58 2.72
N LEU A 286 -18.67 -16.50 2.38
CA LEU A 286 -19.25 -15.32 1.75
C LEU A 286 -19.90 -15.68 0.41
N PHE A 287 -19.22 -16.46 -0.43
CA PHE A 287 -19.78 -16.86 -1.72
C PHE A 287 -21.06 -17.68 -1.58
N TYR A 288 -21.12 -18.62 -0.63
CA TYR A 288 -22.34 -19.38 -0.32
C TYR A 288 -23.46 -18.44 0.16
N GLY A 289 -23.20 -17.59 1.14
CA GLY A 289 -24.18 -16.67 1.71
C GLY A 289 -24.75 -15.70 0.67
N LEU A 290 -23.90 -15.15 -0.22
CA LEU A 290 -24.33 -14.27 -1.31
C LEU A 290 -25.23 -14.96 -2.35
N ASN A 291 -25.18 -16.29 -2.42
CA ASN A 291 -26.05 -17.10 -3.27
C ASN A 291 -27.23 -17.72 -2.49
N GLY A 292 -27.46 -17.29 -1.23
CA GLY A 292 -28.55 -17.78 -0.39
C GLY A 292 -28.41 -19.25 -0.02
N GLN A 293 -27.19 -19.77 0.02
CA GLN A 293 -26.89 -21.17 0.34
C GLN A 293 -26.01 -21.28 1.58
N GLU A 294 -26.04 -22.45 2.20
CA GLU A 294 -25.17 -22.79 3.33
C GLU A 294 -24.19 -23.90 2.91
N ILE A 295 -22.98 -23.85 3.47
CA ILE A 295 -22.03 -24.95 3.32
C ILE A 295 -22.59 -26.17 4.06
N SER A 296 -22.54 -27.34 3.42
CA SER A 296 -23.02 -28.58 4.02
C SER A 296 -22.34 -28.88 5.35
N GLU A 297 -23.07 -29.49 6.28
CA GLU A 297 -22.61 -29.69 7.66
C GLU A 297 -21.27 -30.44 7.74
N ASN A 298 -21.08 -31.45 6.89
CA ASN A 298 -19.84 -32.24 6.80
C ASN A 298 -18.61 -31.45 6.29
N LEU A 299 -18.81 -30.26 5.71
CA LEU A 299 -17.74 -29.39 5.20
C LEU A 299 -17.58 -28.12 6.03
N ARG A 300 -18.39 -27.92 7.07
CA ARG A 300 -18.40 -26.71 7.89
C ARG A 300 -17.10 -26.50 8.68
N SER A 301 -16.44 -27.57 9.13
CA SER A 301 -15.16 -27.44 9.84
C SER A 301 -14.03 -26.97 8.92
N ASP A 302 -13.99 -27.48 7.69
CA ASP A 302 -12.99 -27.13 6.70
C ASP A 302 -13.50 -27.42 5.28
N PRO A 303 -14.01 -26.41 4.57
CA PRO A 303 -14.63 -26.66 3.27
C PRO A 303 -13.63 -27.01 2.18
N TYR A 304 -12.32 -26.91 2.42
CA TYR A 304 -11.31 -27.35 1.46
C TYR A 304 -10.94 -28.83 1.61
N ALA A 305 -11.40 -29.50 2.68
CA ALA A 305 -11.10 -30.89 2.98
C ALA A 305 -12.10 -31.84 2.29
N ILE A 306 -12.14 -31.79 0.96
CA ILE A 306 -13.10 -32.54 0.12
C ILE A 306 -12.49 -33.77 -0.57
N SER A 307 -11.21 -34.07 -0.32
CA SER A 307 -10.50 -35.17 -0.95
C SER A 307 -9.44 -35.75 -0.03
N GLU A 308 -9.34 -37.08 0.00
CA GLU A 308 -8.23 -37.80 0.65
C GLU A 308 -7.02 -37.96 -0.27
N VAL A 309 -7.24 -37.85 -1.58
CA VAL A 309 -6.19 -38.03 -2.61
C VAL A 309 -5.45 -36.73 -2.87
N TYR A 310 -6.18 -35.60 -2.90
CA TYR A 310 -5.61 -34.30 -3.20
C TYR A 310 -5.45 -33.46 -1.93
N PRO A 311 -4.27 -32.85 -1.72
CA PRO A 311 -4.04 -32.10 -0.49
C PRO A 311 -4.93 -30.87 -0.44
N ARG A 312 -5.43 -30.55 0.76
CA ARG A 312 -6.23 -29.36 1.06
C ARG A 312 -5.66 -28.07 0.44
N SER A 313 -4.33 -27.91 0.45
CA SER A 313 -3.65 -26.73 -0.12
C SER A 313 -3.85 -26.60 -1.63
N LEU A 314 -3.93 -27.71 -2.36
CA LEU A 314 -4.23 -27.73 -3.79
C LEU A 314 -5.69 -27.35 -4.05
N ILE A 315 -6.62 -27.92 -3.29
CA ILE A 315 -8.05 -27.58 -3.39
C ILE A 315 -8.27 -26.09 -3.13
N LYS A 316 -7.69 -25.57 -2.04
CA LYS A 316 -7.74 -24.13 -1.72
C LYS A 316 -7.17 -23.28 -2.85
N LEU A 317 -6.00 -23.67 -3.39
CA LEU A 317 -5.38 -22.97 -4.52
C LEU A 317 -6.32 -22.93 -5.74
N LEU A 318 -6.89 -24.06 -6.13
CA LEU A 318 -7.79 -24.15 -7.30
C LEU A 318 -9.05 -23.31 -7.12
N ILE A 319 -9.71 -23.37 -5.96
CA ILE A 319 -10.90 -22.56 -5.67
C ILE A 319 -10.55 -21.07 -5.69
N THR A 320 -9.47 -20.65 -5.02
CA THR A 320 -9.03 -19.24 -5.03
C THR A 320 -8.72 -18.75 -6.44
N ARG A 321 -8.05 -19.56 -7.28
CA ARG A 321 -7.77 -19.19 -8.67
C ARG A 321 -9.04 -19.19 -9.52
N TYR A 322 -9.95 -20.12 -9.30
CA TYR A 322 -11.20 -20.23 -10.05
C TYR A 322 -12.04 -18.93 -9.96
N PHE A 323 -12.15 -18.32 -8.78
CA PHE A 323 -12.81 -17.02 -8.59
C PHE A 323 -12.21 -15.87 -9.43
N ASN A 324 -11.01 -16.04 -9.97
CA ASN A 324 -10.31 -15.05 -10.79
C ASN A 324 -10.20 -15.46 -12.28
N CYS A 325 -10.76 -16.60 -12.68
CA CYS A 325 -10.53 -17.17 -14.02
C CYS A 325 -11.71 -17.07 -14.99
N GLY A 326 -12.89 -16.63 -14.56
CA GLY A 326 -14.05 -16.52 -15.44
C GLY A 326 -14.55 -17.87 -15.96
N GLY A 327 -14.56 -18.89 -15.10
CA GLY A 327 -15.10 -20.23 -15.39
C GLY A 327 -14.06 -21.32 -15.65
N GLU A 328 -14.55 -22.51 -16.00
CA GLU A 328 -13.76 -23.76 -16.06
C GLU A 328 -12.62 -23.73 -17.07
N TYR A 329 -12.88 -23.22 -18.27
CA TYR A 329 -11.84 -23.09 -19.30
C TYR A 329 -10.70 -22.18 -18.82
N GLY A 330 -11.04 -21.10 -18.13
CA GLY A 330 -10.08 -20.14 -17.59
C GLY A 330 -9.14 -20.75 -16.57
N ILE A 331 -9.67 -21.53 -15.62
CA ILE A 331 -8.83 -22.17 -14.59
C ILE A 331 -7.89 -23.22 -15.21
N ILE A 332 -8.37 -24.03 -16.15
CA ILE A 332 -7.52 -25.02 -16.83
C ILE A 332 -6.39 -24.31 -17.60
N LYS A 333 -6.72 -23.23 -18.33
CA LYS A 333 -5.72 -22.41 -19.03
C LYS A 333 -4.72 -21.78 -18.07
N HIS A 334 -5.18 -21.28 -16.93
CA HIS A 334 -4.32 -20.71 -15.89
C HIS A 334 -3.34 -21.76 -15.36
N ILE A 335 -3.83 -22.92 -14.94
CA ILE A 335 -3.01 -24.01 -14.41
C ILE A 335 -2.03 -24.54 -15.45
N ARG A 336 -2.45 -24.73 -16.70
CA ARG A 336 -1.56 -25.07 -17.82
C ARG A 336 -0.42 -24.07 -17.94
N SER A 337 -0.74 -22.77 -17.92
CA SER A 337 0.29 -21.72 -18.05
C SER A 337 1.31 -21.73 -16.91
N VAL A 338 0.89 -22.06 -15.68
CA VAL A 338 1.80 -22.17 -14.53
C VAL A 338 2.64 -23.44 -14.59
N ARG A 339 2.01 -24.58 -14.93
CA ARG A 339 2.70 -25.87 -15.08
C ARG A 339 3.81 -25.81 -16.13
N ASP A 340 3.49 -25.24 -17.29
CA ASP A 340 4.37 -25.18 -18.46
C ASP A 340 5.40 -24.02 -18.36
N GLY A 341 5.34 -23.21 -17.29
CA GLY A 341 6.31 -22.15 -17.00
C GLY A 341 6.07 -20.83 -17.73
N TYR A 342 4.95 -20.68 -18.44
CA TYR A 342 4.56 -19.44 -19.12
C TYR A 342 4.09 -18.34 -18.15
N ARG A 343 3.49 -18.74 -17.02
CA ARG A 343 3.03 -17.84 -15.97
C ARG A 343 3.79 -18.12 -14.68
N ASP A 344 4.24 -17.07 -14.00
CA ASP A 344 4.83 -17.25 -12.67
C ASP A 344 3.76 -17.40 -11.57
N ASP A 345 4.14 -18.11 -10.51
CA ASP A 345 3.36 -18.27 -9.28
C ASP A 345 4.34 -18.55 -8.13
N LYS A 346 3.91 -18.46 -6.87
CA LYS A 346 4.73 -18.78 -5.70
C LYS A 346 5.33 -20.19 -5.85
N LYS A 347 6.61 -20.36 -5.47
CA LYS A 347 7.34 -21.63 -5.60
C LYS A 347 6.54 -22.84 -5.10
N LYS A 348 5.88 -22.70 -3.94
CA LYS A 348 5.01 -23.72 -3.34
C LYS A 348 3.82 -24.11 -4.22
N ASN A 349 3.19 -23.14 -4.89
CA ASN A 349 2.05 -23.37 -5.77
C ASN A 349 2.49 -24.09 -7.04
N ARG A 350 3.64 -23.69 -7.61
CA ARG A 350 4.22 -24.38 -8.78
C ARG A 350 4.55 -25.85 -8.44
N GLN A 351 5.07 -26.12 -7.25
CA GLN A 351 5.35 -27.48 -6.79
C GLN A 351 4.05 -28.29 -6.69
N LEU A 352 3.03 -27.78 -6.00
CA LEU A 352 1.71 -28.43 -5.90
C LEU A 352 1.09 -28.72 -7.28
N ILE A 353 1.14 -27.75 -8.20
CA ILE A 353 0.59 -27.93 -9.56
C ILE A 353 1.34 -29.01 -10.33
N LYS A 354 2.67 -29.02 -10.29
CA LYS A 354 3.48 -30.02 -11.01
C LYS A 354 3.31 -31.43 -10.44
N GLU A 355 3.18 -31.54 -9.13
CA GLU A 355 3.05 -32.82 -8.43
C GLU A 355 1.66 -33.45 -8.64
N TYR A 356 0.59 -32.66 -8.51
CA TYR A 356 -0.78 -33.18 -8.50
C TYR A 356 -1.55 -32.96 -9.80
N LEU A 357 -1.14 -32.03 -10.67
CA LEU A 357 -1.89 -31.67 -11.89
C LEU A 357 -1.02 -31.82 -13.17
N PRO A 358 -0.51 -33.04 -13.48
CA PRO A 358 0.44 -33.27 -14.57
C PRO A 358 -0.16 -33.04 -15.97
N SER A 359 -1.48 -33.04 -16.10
CA SER A 359 -2.17 -32.78 -17.36
C SER A 359 -3.48 -32.03 -17.14
N ASP A 360 -4.01 -31.46 -18.22
CA ASP A 360 -5.31 -30.79 -18.16
C ASP A 360 -6.46 -31.76 -17.92
N LYS A 361 -6.27 -33.06 -18.23
CA LYS A 361 -7.25 -34.10 -17.91
C LYS A 361 -7.36 -34.25 -16.39
N VAL A 362 -6.23 -34.38 -15.69
CA VAL A 362 -6.21 -34.46 -14.22
C VAL A 362 -6.75 -33.16 -13.61
N CYS A 363 -6.38 -32.00 -14.15
CA CYS A 363 -6.95 -30.73 -13.70
C CYS A 363 -8.48 -30.68 -13.79
N ARG A 364 -9.08 -31.23 -14.87
CA ARG A 364 -10.54 -31.34 -14.98
C ARG A 364 -11.11 -32.30 -13.93
N GLU A 365 -10.50 -33.46 -13.74
CA GLU A 365 -10.95 -34.44 -12.74
C GLU A 365 -10.96 -33.83 -11.32
N VAL A 366 -9.94 -33.05 -10.94
CA VAL A 366 -9.92 -32.35 -9.64
C VAL A 366 -10.99 -31.27 -9.57
N MET A 367 -11.20 -30.50 -10.65
CA MET A 367 -12.27 -29.51 -10.70
C MET A 367 -13.66 -30.15 -10.62
N ASP A 368 -13.87 -31.33 -11.20
CA ASP A 368 -15.12 -32.07 -11.09
C ASP A 368 -15.39 -32.49 -9.64
N ILE A 369 -14.37 -32.93 -8.90
CA ILE A 369 -14.49 -33.21 -7.45
C ILE A 369 -14.87 -31.92 -6.68
N ILE A 370 -14.24 -30.79 -7.02
CA ILE A 370 -14.55 -29.48 -6.42
C ILE A 370 -16.00 -29.09 -6.69
N PHE A 371 -16.49 -29.20 -7.94
CA PHE A 371 -17.86 -28.83 -8.27
C PHE A 371 -18.90 -29.81 -7.77
N PHE A 372 -18.55 -31.08 -7.62
CA PHE A 372 -19.42 -32.05 -6.98
C PHE A 372 -19.62 -31.70 -5.49
N SER A 373 -18.53 -31.33 -4.80
CA SER A 373 -18.56 -30.97 -3.38
C SER A 373 -19.11 -29.56 -3.13
N HIS A 374 -18.93 -28.65 -4.09
CA HIS A 374 -19.42 -27.27 -4.04
C HIS A 374 -20.13 -26.87 -5.35
N PRO A 375 -21.35 -27.37 -5.61
CA PRO A 375 -22.08 -27.06 -6.83
C PRO A 375 -22.30 -25.56 -7.06
N VAL A 376 -22.43 -24.80 -5.96
CA VAL A 376 -22.60 -23.33 -6.00
C VAL A 376 -21.48 -22.62 -6.76
N LEU A 377 -20.25 -23.15 -6.76
CA LEU A 377 -19.12 -22.53 -7.48
C LEU A 377 -19.37 -22.38 -8.98
N ARG A 378 -20.29 -23.16 -9.56
CA ARG A 378 -20.69 -22.99 -10.98
C ARG A 378 -21.36 -21.64 -11.26
N LEU A 379 -21.84 -20.94 -10.23
CA LEU A 379 -22.39 -19.58 -10.35
C LEU A 379 -21.29 -18.51 -10.46
N ALA A 380 -20.02 -18.85 -10.18
CA ALA A 380 -18.89 -17.94 -10.34
C ALA A 380 -18.43 -17.86 -11.81
N THR A 381 -19.20 -17.16 -12.63
CA THR A 381 -19.07 -17.14 -14.10
C THR A 381 -18.17 -16.04 -14.68
N ASN A 382 -17.76 -15.05 -13.88
CA ASN A 382 -16.85 -13.98 -14.31
C ASN A 382 -15.55 -13.98 -13.48
N SER A 383 -14.55 -13.22 -13.93
CA SER A 383 -13.22 -13.13 -13.31
C SER A 383 -13.16 -12.21 -12.09
N ASP A 384 -14.24 -11.49 -11.77
CA ASP A 384 -14.22 -10.45 -10.75
C ASP A 384 -14.67 -10.97 -9.38
N TRP A 385 -15.12 -12.22 -9.30
CA TRP A 385 -15.58 -12.82 -8.05
C TRP A 385 -14.52 -12.76 -6.94
N GLY A 386 -13.24 -12.91 -7.28
CA GLY A 386 -12.15 -12.70 -6.33
C GLY A 386 -12.22 -11.33 -5.65
N LEU A 387 -12.32 -10.26 -6.45
CA LEU A 387 -12.40 -8.89 -5.97
C LEU A 387 -13.74 -8.57 -5.28
N ARG A 388 -14.85 -9.12 -5.77
CA ARG A 388 -16.18 -8.98 -5.13
C ARG A 388 -16.19 -9.59 -3.73
N LEU A 389 -15.57 -10.76 -3.56
CA LEU A 389 -15.47 -11.41 -2.26
C LEU A 389 -14.56 -10.60 -1.33
N MET A 390 -13.47 -10.01 -1.84
CA MET A 390 -12.64 -9.07 -1.09
C MET A 390 -13.41 -7.82 -0.65
N ASN A 391 -14.35 -7.32 -1.46
CA ASN A 391 -15.22 -6.20 -1.09
C ASN A 391 -16.10 -6.54 0.11
N TRP A 392 -16.77 -7.70 0.07
CA TRP A 392 -17.58 -8.16 1.20
C TRP A 392 -16.74 -8.44 2.45
N ASP A 393 -15.59 -9.08 2.31
CA ASP A 393 -14.60 -9.27 3.37
C ASP A 393 -14.19 -7.92 4.00
N SER A 394 -13.92 -6.90 3.18
CA SER A 394 -13.56 -5.56 3.65
C SER A 394 -14.69 -4.85 4.41
N LYS A 395 -15.95 -5.15 4.09
CA LYS A 395 -17.12 -4.59 4.81
C LYS A 395 -17.25 -5.20 6.21
N VAL A 396 -16.94 -6.49 6.35
CA VAL A 396 -16.83 -7.14 7.67
C VAL A 396 -15.67 -6.53 8.47
N ALA A 397 -14.50 -6.35 7.83
CA ALA A 397 -13.37 -5.68 8.48
C ALA A 397 -13.73 -4.25 8.91
N LEU A 398 -14.38 -3.45 8.04
CA LEU A 398 -14.82 -2.08 8.37
C LEU A 398 -15.74 -2.06 9.59
N TYR A 399 -16.67 -3.01 9.71
CA TYR A 399 -17.55 -3.10 10.88
C TYR A 399 -16.75 -3.33 12.17
N VAL A 400 -15.82 -4.27 12.16
CA VAL A 400 -14.95 -4.56 13.33
C VAL A 400 -14.09 -3.34 13.66
N LEU A 401 -13.35 -2.81 12.68
CA LEU A 401 -12.46 -1.67 12.91
C LEU A 401 -13.21 -0.45 13.43
N ARG A 402 -14.39 -0.14 12.86
CA ARG A 402 -15.22 0.98 13.33
C ARG A 402 -15.66 0.79 14.78
N THR A 403 -16.15 -0.40 15.13
CA THR A 403 -16.59 -0.69 16.49
C THR A 403 -15.45 -0.52 17.49
N MET A 404 -14.27 -1.06 17.18
CA MET A 404 -13.09 -0.96 18.05
C MET A 404 -12.56 0.48 18.15
N THR A 405 -12.54 1.23 17.04
CA THR A 405 -12.15 2.66 17.03
C THR A 405 -13.10 3.51 17.87
N ASP A 406 -14.41 3.27 17.76
CA ASP A 406 -15.42 4.00 18.55
C ASP A 406 -15.25 3.72 20.06
N GLU A 407 -14.71 2.56 20.43
CA GLU A 407 -14.33 2.19 21.81
C GLU A 407 -12.91 2.66 22.21
N GLY A 408 -12.16 3.27 21.29
CA GLY A 408 -10.77 3.70 21.52
C GLY A 408 -9.77 2.55 21.61
N ILE A 409 -10.12 1.37 21.10
CA ILE A 409 -9.26 0.17 21.10
C ILE A 409 -8.53 0.08 19.76
N PRO A 410 -7.19 0.27 19.72
CA PRO A 410 -6.42 0.13 18.50
C PRO A 410 -6.38 -1.34 18.04
N VAL A 411 -6.75 -1.57 16.79
CA VAL A 411 -6.72 -2.88 16.14
C VAL A 411 -6.11 -2.76 14.76
N LEU A 412 -5.29 -3.73 14.33
CA LEU A 412 -4.57 -3.66 13.07
C LEU A 412 -5.24 -4.55 12.01
N CYS A 413 -5.68 -3.95 10.91
CA CYS A 413 -6.22 -4.70 9.78
C CYS A 413 -5.09 -5.35 8.96
N ILE A 414 -5.22 -6.64 8.66
CA ILE A 414 -4.29 -7.43 7.83
C ILE A 414 -5.06 -8.16 6.71
N HIS A 415 -4.38 -8.58 5.62
CA HIS A 415 -5.01 -9.17 4.44
C HIS A 415 -4.27 -10.34 3.79
#